data_AF-A0A2E7W5V1-F1
#
_entry.id   AF-A0A2E7W5V1-F1
#
_cell.length_a   1.000
_cell.length_b   1.000
_cell.length_c   1.000
_cell.angle_alpha   90.00
_cell.angle_beta   90.00
_cell.angle_gamma   90.00
#
_symmetry.space_group_name_H-M   'P 1'
#
loop_
_entity.id
_entity.type
_entity.pdbx_description
1 polymer ?
#
loop_
_entity_poly.entity_id
_entity_poly.type
_entity_poly.pdbx_seq_one_letter_code
_entity_poly.pdbx_strand_id
1 'polypeptide(L)'
;MINRRKALEAAAIAGSAAAVAIGGRSAEAAHHEKGQSTKEAIAKPWRAVCMQVHTNIVNRAKTRDEAMRIVNNSLDRWTELARASVRGTSKTLLLFPEFSLQGFPLQETAEEWIEKACFEIPGPETERLQKLAQELRCYIGANSYEKDPEWPGRYFNCSYLIDDSGEVILKYRRINSVHTPSPHDFMDKYLDKYGLEGTFPVAKTPLGNLSMMPCGEIMYPEAARMFTFRGAEVILHPTSDSGADDQWSWQSAKKVRASENMVYLISANSAGMPGAYRGEADINGLSRIFDWDGRILSQGPSPGESTRCAAMIDVEALRRLRGMPGGGNRLLRQRIEIYRPLYDQTVFYPANQFADAPMDSKKRIMEIQKEAINNMEKSGIVTRKDDSI
;
A
#
# COMPACT_ATOMS: atom_id res chain seq x y z
N MET A 1 -57.35 8.87 -6.30
CA MET A 1 -57.15 8.63 -7.74
C MET A 1 -56.58 9.90 -8.36
N ILE A 2 -55.46 9.75 -9.09
CA ILE A 2 -54.91 10.68 -10.10
C ILE A 2 -54.55 12.10 -9.61
N ASN A 3 -53.32 12.30 -9.12
CA ASN A 3 -52.40 13.37 -9.56
C ASN A 3 -51.16 13.51 -8.64
N ARG A 4 -50.15 12.65 -8.84
CA ARG A 4 -48.79 12.90 -8.32
C ARG A 4 -47.69 12.19 -9.12
N ARG A 5 -47.96 11.84 -10.38
CA ARG A 5 -47.07 11.03 -11.24
C ARG A 5 -46.63 11.73 -12.55
N LYS A 6 -46.64 13.08 -12.59
CA LYS A 6 -46.21 13.87 -13.76
C LYS A 6 -45.18 14.98 -13.46
N ALA A 7 -44.44 14.87 -12.36
CA ALA A 7 -43.44 15.89 -11.96
C ALA A 7 -41.98 15.40 -11.98
N LEU A 8 -41.69 14.19 -12.47
CA LEU A 8 -40.32 13.63 -12.46
C LEU A 8 -39.80 13.15 -13.83
N GLU A 9 -40.50 13.39 -14.93
CA GLU A 9 -40.10 12.93 -16.28
C GLU A 9 -39.74 14.06 -17.27
N ALA A 10 -39.46 15.28 -16.81
CA ALA A 10 -39.20 16.43 -17.70
C ALA A 10 -37.87 17.16 -17.42
N ALA A 11 -36.82 16.45 -16.99
CA ALA A 11 -35.46 17.02 -16.87
C ALA A 11 -34.39 16.18 -17.60
N ALA A 12 -34.80 15.35 -18.55
CA ALA A 12 -33.93 14.85 -19.61
C ALA A 12 -34.33 15.58 -20.90
N ILE A 13 -33.32 16.02 -21.66
CA ILE A 13 -33.39 16.77 -22.93
C ILE A 13 -33.38 18.31 -22.75
N ALA A 14 -32.17 18.85 -22.55
CA ALA A 14 -31.64 19.97 -23.33
C ALA A 14 -30.25 20.35 -22.77
N GLY A 15 -29.21 20.16 -23.59
CA GLY A 15 -27.89 20.67 -23.29
C GLY A 15 -27.82 22.18 -23.50
N SER A 16 -27.01 22.86 -22.70
CA SER A 16 -26.32 24.07 -23.15
C SER A 16 -25.08 24.29 -22.29
N ALA A 17 -23.94 24.36 -22.97
CA ALA A 17 -22.69 24.88 -22.43
C ALA A 17 -22.92 26.26 -21.82
N ALA A 18 -22.38 26.48 -20.61
CA ALA A 18 -22.21 27.81 -20.05
C ALA A 18 -20.75 27.94 -19.61
N ALA A 19 -19.98 28.61 -20.46
CA ALA A 19 -18.72 29.22 -20.08
C ALA A 19 -18.99 30.29 -19.02
N VAL A 20 -18.23 30.27 -17.93
CA VAL A 20 -18.20 31.39 -16.97
C VAL A 20 -16.81 32.00 -17.06
N ALA A 21 -16.76 33.20 -17.64
CA ALA A 21 -15.59 34.06 -17.67
C ALA A 21 -15.72 35.14 -16.58
N ILE A 22 -14.71 35.17 -15.70
CA ILE A 22 -13.90 36.32 -15.25
C ILE A 22 -14.60 37.58 -14.69
N GLY A 23 -14.23 37.90 -13.44
CA GLY A 23 -14.16 39.25 -12.86
C GLY A 23 -14.63 39.25 -11.40
N GLY A 24 -13.91 39.69 -10.36
CA GLY A 24 -12.62 40.36 -10.21
C GLY A 24 -12.61 41.06 -8.83
N ARG A 25 -11.39 41.26 -8.27
CA ARG A 25 -11.00 41.95 -7.00
C ARG A 25 -10.95 41.08 -5.73
N SER A 26 -9.96 41.15 -4.86
CA SER A 26 -8.60 41.75 -4.85
C SER A 26 -7.98 41.41 -3.49
N ALA A 27 -6.75 40.90 -3.45
CA ALA A 27 -5.83 41.10 -2.33
C ALA A 27 -4.40 40.91 -2.87
N GLU A 28 -3.74 42.03 -3.14
CA GLU A 28 -2.32 42.08 -3.46
C GLU A 28 -1.49 41.70 -2.22
N ALA A 29 -0.54 40.78 -2.39
CA ALA A 29 0.66 40.72 -1.58
C ALA A 29 1.83 40.24 -2.45
N ALA A 30 2.50 41.23 -3.02
CA ALA A 30 3.91 41.29 -3.42
C ALA A 30 4.59 40.04 -4.03
N HIS A 31 4.79 40.12 -5.35
CA HIS A 31 5.83 39.42 -6.08
C HIS A 31 7.24 39.72 -5.54
N HIS A 32 7.99 38.66 -5.28
CA HIS A 32 9.43 38.63 -5.52
C HIS A 32 9.74 37.41 -6.39
N GLU A 33 9.58 37.58 -7.70
CA GLU A 33 10.17 36.69 -8.69
C GLU A 33 11.70 36.84 -8.64
N LYS A 34 12.38 35.85 -8.07
CA LYS A 34 13.70 35.47 -8.54
C LYS A 34 13.57 34.15 -9.26
N GLY A 35 13.65 34.20 -10.58
CA GLY A 35 13.85 33.04 -11.42
C GLY A 35 15.07 32.26 -10.96
N GLN A 36 14.85 31.17 -10.25
CA GLN A 36 15.75 30.04 -10.23
C GLN A 36 15.08 28.98 -11.10
N SER A 37 15.59 28.82 -12.32
CA SER A 37 15.49 27.57 -13.04
C SER A 37 16.06 26.49 -12.11
N THR A 38 15.20 25.83 -11.33
CA THR A 38 15.53 24.58 -10.66
C THR A 38 15.77 23.57 -11.76
N LYS A 39 17.03 23.43 -12.20
CA LYS A 39 17.46 22.22 -12.87
C LYS A 39 17.11 21.09 -11.91
N GLU A 40 16.05 20.34 -12.19
CA GLU A 40 15.70 19.16 -11.41
C GLU A 40 16.96 18.31 -11.30
N ALA A 41 17.42 18.08 -10.07
CA ALA A 41 18.64 17.33 -9.84
C ALA A 41 18.42 15.92 -10.39
N ILE A 42 19.27 15.52 -11.34
CA ILE A 42 19.24 14.19 -11.95
C ILE A 42 19.35 13.15 -10.83
N ALA A 43 18.34 12.29 -10.70
CA ALA A 43 18.36 11.24 -9.68
C ALA A 43 19.44 10.23 -10.04
N LYS A 44 20.42 10.05 -9.15
CA LYS A 44 21.48 9.06 -9.36
C LYS A 44 20.92 7.65 -9.13
N PRO A 45 21.41 6.63 -9.84
CA PRO A 45 21.06 5.25 -9.53
C PRO A 45 21.35 4.92 -8.07
N TRP A 46 20.45 4.19 -7.44
CA TRP A 46 20.51 3.83 -6.02
C TRP A 46 20.21 2.35 -5.83
N ARG A 47 20.57 1.81 -4.66
CA ARG A 47 20.47 0.37 -4.39
C ARG A 47 19.23 0.02 -3.59
N ALA A 48 18.35 -0.80 -4.14
CA ALA A 48 17.25 -1.42 -3.41
C ALA A 48 17.71 -2.75 -2.79
N VAL A 49 17.27 -3.05 -1.57
CA VAL A 49 17.49 -4.33 -0.89
C VAL A 49 16.19 -4.81 -0.26
N CYS A 50 15.73 -6.00 -0.62
CA CYS A 50 14.65 -6.66 0.08
C CYS A 50 15.20 -7.41 1.29
N MET A 51 14.73 -7.03 2.48
CA MET A 51 15.11 -7.62 3.76
C MET A 51 14.21 -8.83 4.03
N GLN A 52 14.56 -9.99 3.49
CA GLN A 52 13.81 -11.22 3.70
C GLN A 52 14.14 -11.75 5.10
N VAL A 53 13.26 -11.49 6.06
CA VAL A 53 13.44 -11.80 7.49
C VAL A 53 12.30 -12.67 8.01
N HIS A 54 12.54 -13.41 9.09
CA HIS A 54 11.47 -14.19 9.71
C HIS A 54 10.39 -13.28 10.31
N THR A 55 9.15 -13.74 10.26
CA THR A 55 8.02 -13.12 10.95
C THR A 55 7.84 -13.79 12.30
N ASN A 56 8.24 -13.09 13.37
CA ASN A 56 8.03 -13.56 14.74
C ASN A 56 6.68 -13.03 15.25
N ILE A 57 5.68 -13.90 15.30
CA ILE A 57 4.31 -13.50 15.65
C ILE A 57 4.13 -13.31 17.15
N VAL A 58 3.34 -12.31 17.54
CA VAL A 58 3.05 -12.04 18.96
C VAL A 58 1.79 -12.76 19.47
N ASN A 59 1.12 -13.57 18.64
CA ASN A 59 -0.16 -14.18 19.01
C ASN A 59 -0.10 -15.05 20.28
N ARG A 60 1.06 -15.68 20.57
CA ARG A 60 1.25 -16.51 21.77
C ARG A 60 1.58 -15.70 23.04
N ALA A 61 1.90 -14.41 22.90
CA ALA A 61 2.12 -13.53 24.04
C ALA A 61 0.80 -13.28 24.78
N LYS A 62 0.83 -13.41 26.11
CA LYS A 62 -0.32 -13.17 26.99
C LYS A 62 -0.44 -11.72 27.42
N THR A 63 0.66 -10.97 27.38
CA THR A 63 0.72 -9.56 27.78
C THR A 63 1.39 -8.71 26.71
N ARG A 64 1.17 -7.39 26.77
CA ARG A 64 1.87 -6.42 25.92
C ARG A 64 3.38 -6.52 26.11
N ASP A 65 3.87 -6.66 27.34
CA ASP A 65 5.32 -6.76 27.60
C ASP A 65 5.95 -8.00 26.96
N GLU A 66 5.24 -9.14 26.98
CA GLU A 66 5.64 -10.34 26.24
C GLU A 66 5.69 -10.09 24.73
N ALA A 67 4.66 -9.44 24.17
CA ALA A 67 4.61 -9.09 22.76
C ALA A 67 5.76 -8.14 22.37
N MET A 68 6.01 -7.10 23.16
CA MET A 68 7.07 -6.14 22.91
C MET A 68 8.47 -6.75 23.03
N ARG A 69 8.67 -7.78 23.86
CA ARG A 69 9.94 -8.54 23.86
C ARG A 69 10.17 -9.26 22.52
N ILE A 70 9.15 -9.86 21.94
CA ILE A 70 9.24 -10.52 20.62
C ILE A 70 9.53 -9.48 19.52
N VAL A 71 8.83 -8.35 19.54
CA VAL A 71 9.05 -7.22 18.63
C VAL A 71 10.49 -6.71 18.75
N ASN A 72 10.97 -6.46 19.97
CA ASN A 72 12.30 -5.91 20.19
C ASN A 72 13.41 -6.86 19.73
N ASN A 73 13.28 -8.16 19.98
CA ASN A 73 14.22 -9.16 19.46
C ASN A 73 14.22 -9.17 17.92
N SER A 74 13.07 -8.98 17.29
CA SER A 74 12.97 -8.89 15.83
C SER A 74 13.64 -7.62 15.30
N LEU A 75 13.45 -6.47 15.97
CA LEU A 75 14.12 -5.21 15.64
C LEU A 75 15.65 -5.29 15.85
N ASP A 76 16.12 -6.01 16.86
CA ASP A 76 17.56 -6.27 17.05
C ASP A 76 18.12 -7.03 15.84
N ARG A 77 17.44 -8.12 15.44
CA ARG A 77 17.81 -8.89 14.26
C ARG A 77 17.78 -8.05 12.98
N TRP A 78 16.76 -7.21 12.79
CA TRP A 78 16.69 -6.30 11.65
C TRP A 78 17.85 -5.32 11.62
N THR A 79 18.22 -4.78 12.78
CA THR A 79 19.32 -3.81 12.91
C THR A 79 20.65 -4.44 12.49
N GLU A 80 20.93 -5.66 12.96
CA GLU A 80 22.12 -6.42 12.54
C GLU A 80 22.15 -6.66 11.03
N LEU A 81 21.05 -7.14 10.47
CA LEU A 81 20.94 -7.43 9.04
C LEU A 81 21.05 -6.16 8.19
N ALA A 82 20.47 -5.05 8.63
CA ALA A 82 20.56 -3.76 7.96
C ALA A 82 22.01 -3.26 7.91
N ARG A 83 22.72 -3.28 9.05
CA ARG A 83 24.15 -2.92 9.13
C ARG A 83 25.01 -3.76 8.20
N ALA A 84 24.73 -5.06 8.10
CA ALA A 84 25.45 -5.96 7.18
C ALA A 84 25.09 -5.75 5.69
N SER A 85 23.94 -5.13 5.41
CA SER A 85 23.39 -5.03 4.05
C SER A 85 23.71 -3.72 3.35
N VAL A 86 23.85 -2.62 4.11
CA VAL A 86 24.24 -1.32 3.60
C VAL A 86 25.74 -1.34 3.33
N ARG A 87 26.13 -1.16 2.06
CA ARG A 87 27.52 -1.21 1.60
C ARG A 87 27.71 -0.34 0.36
N GLY A 88 28.95 0.12 0.16
CA GLY A 88 29.31 0.98 -0.96
C GLY A 88 28.90 2.44 -0.77
N THR A 89 28.95 3.22 -1.84
CA THR A 89 28.75 4.69 -1.80
C THR A 89 27.38 5.14 -2.33
N SER A 90 26.59 4.22 -2.90
CA SER A 90 25.25 4.53 -3.41
C SER A 90 24.26 4.65 -2.26
N LYS A 91 23.29 5.57 -2.40
CA LYS A 91 22.11 5.60 -1.51
C LYS A 91 21.42 4.24 -1.53
N THR A 92 21.00 3.78 -0.36
CA THR A 92 20.37 2.46 -0.20
C THR A 92 18.97 2.62 0.38
N LEU A 93 18.02 1.83 -0.12
CA LEU A 93 16.71 1.63 0.48
C LEU A 93 16.57 0.17 0.91
N LEU A 94 16.24 -0.04 2.18
CA LEU A 94 15.94 -1.33 2.77
C LEU A 94 14.42 -1.48 2.88
N LEU A 95 13.85 -2.53 2.32
CA LEU A 95 12.42 -2.83 2.44
C LEU A 95 12.21 -4.09 3.28
N PHE A 96 11.49 -3.95 4.39
CA PHE A 96 11.10 -5.06 5.26
C PHE A 96 9.70 -5.60 4.91
N PRO A 97 9.40 -6.88 5.21
CA PRO A 97 8.16 -7.54 4.81
C PRO A 97 6.93 -7.11 5.63
N GLU A 98 5.74 -7.45 5.15
CA GLU A 98 4.50 -7.27 5.92
C GLU A 98 4.49 -8.19 7.15
N PHE A 99 3.83 -7.77 8.23
CA PHE A 99 3.63 -8.51 9.49
C PHE A 99 4.87 -8.89 10.29
N SER A 100 6.07 -8.72 9.74
CA SER A 100 7.32 -9.24 10.29
C SER A 100 7.68 -8.82 11.74
N LEU A 101 7.06 -7.77 12.30
CA LEU A 101 7.21 -7.40 13.72
C LEU A 101 6.11 -7.93 14.64
N GLN A 102 4.89 -8.14 14.15
CA GLN A 102 3.71 -8.40 15.00
C GLN A 102 3.00 -9.72 14.64
N GLY A 103 3.02 -10.16 13.39
CA GLY A 103 2.06 -11.10 12.84
C GLY A 103 0.75 -10.40 12.48
N PHE A 104 -0.35 -11.13 12.54
CA PHE A 104 -1.70 -10.64 12.26
C PHE A 104 -2.72 -11.19 13.27
N PRO A 105 -3.84 -10.49 13.52
CA PRO A 105 -4.84 -10.94 14.48
C PRO A 105 -5.53 -12.22 14.00
N LEU A 106 -5.57 -13.25 14.86
CA LEU A 106 -6.20 -14.55 14.56
C LEU A 106 -7.60 -14.63 15.16
N GLN A 107 -7.72 -14.58 16.48
CA GLN A 107 -8.99 -14.64 17.19
C GLN A 107 -9.18 -13.45 18.14
N GLU A 108 -8.14 -12.64 18.30
CA GLU A 108 -8.18 -11.41 19.06
C GLU A 108 -9.26 -10.46 18.51
N THR A 109 -10.00 -9.86 19.43
CA THR A 109 -10.86 -8.70 19.16
C THR A 109 -10.01 -7.50 18.73
N ALA A 110 -10.66 -6.47 18.19
CA ALA A 110 -9.95 -5.24 17.81
C ALA A 110 -9.24 -4.59 19.01
N GLU A 111 -9.92 -4.53 20.16
CA GLU A 111 -9.40 -3.96 21.40
C GLU A 111 -8.18 -4.74 21.91
N GLU A 112 -8.29 -6.07 22.03
CA GLU A 112 -7.17 -6.92 22.46
C GLU A 112 -5.95 -6.78 21.53
N TRP A 113 -6.17 -6.67 20.22
CA TRP A 113 -5.08 -6.51 19.26
C TRP A 113 -4.42 -5.12 19.33
N ILE A 114 -5.23 -4.07 19.53
CA ILE A 114 -4.74 -2.70 19.72
C ILE A 114 -3.83 -2.63 20.95
N GLU A 115 -4.28 -3.17 22.09
CA GLU A 115 -3.55 -3.13 23.35
C GLU A 115 -2.28 -3.99 23.30
N LYS A 116 -2.38 -5.20 22.75
CA LYS A 116 -1.28 -6.16 22.74
C LYS A 116 -0.19 -5.83 21.73
N ALA A 117 -0.56 -5.46 20.50
CA ALA A 117 0.35 -5.53 19.36
C ALA A 117 0.57 -4.19 18.64
N CYS A 118 -0.43 -3.32 18.52
CA CYS A 118 -0.37 -2.16 17.63
C CYS A 118 0.62 -1.07 18.11
N PHE A 119 1.25 -0.39 17.13
CA PHE A 119 2.22 0.70 17.35
C PHE A 119 1.60 2.06 17.03
N GLU A 120 2.08 3.11 17.68
CA GLU A 120 1.92 4.47 17.14
C GLU A 120 3.02 4.71 16.11
N ILE A 121 2.69 5.42 15.02
CA ILE A 121 3.62 5.69 13.92
C ILE A 121 3.59 7.21 13.62
N PRO A 122 4.64 7.97 13.99
CA PRO A 122 5.85 7.53 14.70
C PRO A 122 5.60 7.15 16.17
N GLY A 123 6.47 6.30 16.72
CA GLY A 123 6.43 5.84 18.11
C GLY A 123 7.71 5.09 18.49
N PRO A 124 7.81 4.54 19.72
CA PRO A 124 9.05 3.94 20.24
C PRO A 124 9.66 2.86 19.34
N GLU A 125 8.82 2.04 18.70
CA GLU A 125 9.27 0.98 17.79
C GLU A 125 9.82 1.56 16.47
N THR A 126 9.19 2.60 15.91
CA THR A 126 9.68 3.24 14.70
C THR A 126 10.88 4.14 14.97
N GLU A 127 11.00 4.75 16.16
CA GLU A 127 12.16 5.56 16.54
C GLU A 127 13.47 4.78 16.45
N ARG A 128 13.44 3.48 16.74
CA ARG A 128 14.61 2.61 16.54
C ARG A 128 15.01 2.52 15.06
N LEU A 129 14.04 2.37 14.17
CA LEU A 129 14.26 2.35 12.73
C LEU A 129 14.67 3.74 12.20
N GLN A 130 14.13 4.82 12.77
CA GLN A 130 14.51 6.21 12.44
C GLN A 130 15.97 6.49 12.78
N LYS A 131 16.42 6.10 13.98
CA LYS A 131 17.83 6.18 14.38
C LYS A 131 18.73 5.34 13.48
N LEU A 132 18.29 4.14 13.12
CA LEU A 132 19.02 3.26 12.21
C LEU A 132 19.16 3.85 10.79
N ALA A 133 18.08 4.44 10.27
CA ALA A 133 18.07 5.10 8.98
C ALA A 133 19.07 6.27 8.93
N GLN A 134 19.13 7.09 9.98
CA GLN A 134 20.12 8.16 10.16
C GLN A 134 21.55 7.61 10.26
N GLU A 135 21.78 6.61 11.11
CA GLU A 135 23.09 5.96 11.33
C GLU A 135 23.66 5.45 10.00
N LEU A 136 22.82 4.77 9.20
CA LEU A 136 23.21 4.14 7.94
C LEU A 136 23.05 5.06 6.72
N ARG A 137 22.50 6.26 6.89
CA ARG A 137 22.16 7.21 5.82
C ARG A 137 21.36 6.54 4.69
N CYS A 138 20.37 5.75 5.06
CA CYS A 138 19.57 4.91 4.17
C CYS A 138 18.08 5.14 4.38
N TYR A 139 17.26 4.74 3.41
CA TYR A 139 15.81 4.76 3.51
C TYR A 139 15.34 3.40 4.04
N ILE A 140 14.31 3.39 4.87
CA ILE A 140 13.72 2.16 5.42
C ILE A 140 12.22 2.16 5.15
N GLY A 141 11.77 1.22 4.32
CA GLY A 141 10.35 0.90 4.17
C GLY A 141 9.99 -0.29 5.07
N ALA A 142 8.90 -0.17 5.82
CA ALA A 142 8.41 -1.24 6.67
C ALA A 142 6.88 -1.23 6.76
N ASN A 143 6.33 -2.20 7.47
CA ASN A 143 4.89 -2.36 7.67
C ASN A 143 4.62 -2.83 9.10
N SER A 144 3.56 -2.28 9.70
CA SER A 144 3.09 -2.67 11.03
C SER A 144 1.61 -2.35 11.18
N TYR A 145 0.94 -3.03 12.11
CA TYR A 145 -0.35 -2.61 12.59
C TYR A 145 -0.21 -1.34 13.44
N GLU A 146 -0.83 -0.27 12.96
CA GLU A 146 -0.87 1.06 13.57
C GLU A 146 -2.12 1.20 14.44
N LYS A 147 -1.97 1.75 15.65
CA LYS A 147 -3.04 2.41 16.40
C LYS A 147 -2.83 3.93 16.27
N ASP A 148 -3.91 4.66 16.04
CA ASP A 148 -3.88 6.11 15.88
C ASP A 148 -4.83 6.75 16.91
N PRO A 149 -4.34 7.61 17.81
CA PRO A 149 -5.19 8.32 18.78
C PRO A 149 -6.34 9.11 18.13
N GLU A 150 -6.19 9.55 16.87
CA GLU A 150 -7.24 10.26 16.13
C GLU A 150 -8.35 9.32 15.62
N TRP A 151 -8.14 8.01 15.69
CA TRP A 151 -9.08 6.96 15.29
C TRP A 151 -9.29 5.97 16.44
N PRO A 152 -9.89 6.39 17.56
CA PRO A 152 -10.00 5.56 18.77
C PRO A 152 -10.75 4.26 18.48
N GLY A 153 -10.27 3.18 19.11
CA GLY A 153 -10.80 1.82 18.95
C GLY A 153 -10.50 1.17 17.59
N ARG A 154 -9.77 1.84 16.69
CA ARG A 154 -9.42 1.32 15.36
C ARG A 154 -7.92 1.09 15.23
N TYR A 155 -7.57 0.16 14.36
CA TYR A 155 -6.20 -0.12 13.96
C TYR A 155 -6.11 -0.32 12.46
N PHE A 156 -4.92 -0.15 11.90
CA PHE A 156 -4.69 -0.17 10.47
C PHE A 156 -3.48 -1.03 10.12
N ASN A 157 -3.56 -1.81 9.05
CA ASN A 157 -2.37 -2.35 8.42
C ASN A 157 -1.66 -1.20 7.68
N CYS A 158 -0.58 -0.69 8.26
CA CYS A 158 0.09 0.54 7.84
C CYS A 158 1.50 0.25 7.32
N SER A 159 1.74 0.59 6.05
CA SER A 159 3.08 0.69 5.48
C SER A 159 3.63 2.10 5.67
N TYR A 160 4.91 2.22 6.02
CA TYR A 160 5.54 3.51 6.24
C TYR A 160 6.97 3.54 5.69
N LEU A 161 7.38 4.73 5.23
CA LEU A 161 8.71 4.99 4.69
C LEU A 161 9.43 6.01 5.57
N ILE A 162 10.62 5.65 6.01
CA ILE A 162 11.54 6.49 6.76
C ILE A 162 12.66 6.91 5.81
N ASP A 163 12.96 8.21 5.77
CA ASP A 163 14.05 8.75 4.96
C ASP A 163 15.42 8.64 5.66
N ASP A 164 16.48 9.08 4.98
CA ASP A 164 17.84 9.08 5.52
C ASP A 164 18.11 10.16 6.57
N SER A 165 17.14 11.05 6.82
CA SER A 165 17.14 11.99 7.96
C SER A 165 16.42 11.42 9.19
N GLY A 166 15.76 10.26 9.06
CA GLY A 166 14.99 9.62 10.12
C GLY A 166 13.54 10.12 10.22
N GLU A 167 13.04 10.87 9.24
CA GLU A 167 11.64 11.32 9.20
C GLU A 167 10.74 10.24 8.57
N VAL A 168 9.53 10.04 9.13
CA VAL A 168 8.49 9.22 8.49
C VAL A 168 7.81 10.04 7.40
N ILE A 169 8.30 9.91 6.17
CA ILE A 169 7.88 10.73 5.01
C ILE A 169 6.68 10.17 4.24
N LEU A 170 6.22 8.96 4.58
CA LEU A 170 5.01 8.35 4.00
C LEU A 170 4.40 7.38 5.01
N LYS A 171 3.06 7.44 5.15
CA LYS A 171 2.24 6.40 5.78
C LYS A 171 1.09 6.04 4.85
N TYR A 172 0.90 4.75 4.58
CA TYR A 172 -0.19 4.25 3.77
C TYR A 172 -0.93 3.14 4.51
N ARG A 173 -2.23 3.33 4.72
CA ARG A 173 -3.12 2.37 5.37
C ARG A 173 -3.80 1.55 4.29
N ARG A 174 -3.59 0.23 4.33
CA ARG A 174 -4.12 -0.71 3.34
C ARG A 174 -5.63 -0.58 3.18
N ILE A 175 -6.08 -0.39 1.94
CA ILE A 175 -7.51 -0.25 1.61
C ILE A 175 -8.16 -1.64 1.42
N ASN A 176 -7.61 -2.48 0.54
CA ASN A 176 -8.20 -3.78 0.23
C ASN A 176 -7.80 -4.84 1.29
N SER A 177 -8.57 -4.91 2.38
CA SER A 177 -8.38 -5.84 3.50
C SER A 177 -9.43 -6.95 3.52
N VAL A 178 -9.05 -8.13 4.04
CA VAL A 178 -9.92 -9.33 4.06
C VAL A 178 -10.56 -9.54 5.43
N HIS A 179 -9.80 -9.34 6.51
CA HIS A 179 -10.20 -9.70 7.87
C HIS A 179 -10.02 -8.59 8.91
N THR A 180 -9.56 -7.42 8.47
CA THR A 180 -9.26 -6.27 9.31
C THR A 180 -9.95 -5.04 8.75
N PRO A 181 -10.36 -4.09 9.59
CA PRO A 181 -10.91 -2.83 9.11
C PRO A 181 -9.87 -2.06 8.29
N SER A 182 -10.37 -1.21 7.39
CA SER A 182 -9.59 -0.44 6.44
C SER A 182 -10.14 0.98 6.34
N PRO A 183 -9.39 1.93 5.73
CA PRO A 183 -9.93 3.25 5.42
C PRO A 183 -11.28 3.22 4.67
N HIS A 184 -11.54 2.21 3.84
CA HIS A 184 -12.80 2.08 3.10
C HIS A 184 -14.02 1.87 4.00
N ASP A 185 -13.83 1.29 5.19
CA ASP A 185 -14.91 1.03 6.13
C ASP A 185 -15.39 2.29 6.87
N PHE A 186 -14.71 3.43 6.69
CA PHE A 186 -15.09 4.76 7.17
C PHE A 186 -14.61 5.82 6.17
N MET A 187 -14.79 5.48 4.89
CA MET A 187 -14.30 6.19 3.72
C MET A 187 -14.58 7.68 3.76
N ASP A 188 -15.80 8.10 4.10
CA ASP A 188 -16.18 9.51 4.04
C ASP A 188 -15.35 10.33 5.04
N LYS A 189 -15.30 9.87 6.30
CA LYS A 189 -14.48 10.51 7.36
C LYS A 189 -12.99 10.47 7.02
N TYR A 190 -12.52 9.40 6.38
CA TYR A 190 -11.12 9.26 6.00
C TYR A 190 -10.75 10.23 4.87
N LEU A 191 -11.60 10.33 3.84
CA LEU A 191 -11.44 11.25 2.72
C LEU A 191 -11.56 12.71 3.16
N ASP A 192 -12.49 13.04 4.06
CA ASP A 192 -12.62 14.39 4.61
C ASP A 192 -11.34 14.83 5.33
N LYS A 193 -10.69 13.91 6.02
CA LYS A 193 -9.47 14.19 6.79
C LYS A 193 -8.20 14.23 5.95
N TYR A 194 -8.01 13.26 5.07
CA TYR A 194 -6.73 13.05 4.37
C TYR A 194 -6.79 13.40 2.87
N GLY A 195 -8.00 13.56 2.32
CA GLY A 195 -8.21 13.74 0.89
C GLY A 195 -7.75 12.54 0.05
N LEU A 196 -7.86 12.68 -1.27
CA LEU A 196 -7.33 11.68 -2.21
C LEU A 196 -5.81 11.56 -2.13
N GLU A 197 -5.11 12.67 -1.84
CA GLU A 197 -3.65 12.70 -1.75
C GLU A 197 -3.12 11.89 -0.57
N GLY A 198 -3.73 12.04 0.62
CA GLY A 198 -3.36 11.26 1.79
C GLY A 198 -3.90 9.82 1.75
N THR A 199 -4.92 9.55 0.93
CA THR A 199 -5.39 8.17 0.68
C THR A 199 -4.41 7.40 -0.21
N PHE A 200 -3.84 8.02 -1.25
CA PHE A 200 -2.84 7.41 -2.12
C PHE A 200 -1.52 8.22 -2.09
N PRO A 201 -0.77 8.17 -0.99
CA PRO A 201 0.42 8.99 -0.80
C PRO A 201 1.57 8.56 -1.70
N VAL A 202 2.32 9.55 -2.19
CA VAL A 202 3.55 9.36 -2.96
C VAL A 202 4.60 10.33 -2.44
N ALA A 203 5.67 9.81 -1.85
CA ALA A 203 6.78 10.61 -1.36
C ALA A 203 7.68 11.05 -2.52
N LYS A 204 7.95 12.36 -2.61
CA LYS A 204 8.89 12.94 -3.57
C LYS A 204 10.27 12.96 -2.93
N THR A 205 11.20 12.15 -3.45
CA THR A 205 12.52 11.96 -2.83
C THR A 205 13.64 12.08 -3.86
N PRO A 206 14.91 12.27 -3.44
CA PRO A 206 16.06 12.14 -4.34
C PRO A 206 16.23 10.76 -4.98
N LEU A 207 15.54 9.73 -4.46
CA LEU A 207 15.49 8.38 -5.06
C LEU A 207 14.41 8.25 -6.14
N GLY A 208 13.62 9.30 -6.37
CA GLY A 208 12.43 9.30 -7.21
C GLY A 208 11.14 9.37 -6.40
N ASN A 209 10.02 9.18 -7.08
CA ASN A 209 8.69 9.21 -6.47
C ASN A 209 8.33 7.81 -5.96
N LEU A 210 8.28 7.67 -4.64
CA LEU A 210 8.11 6.38 -3.96
C LEU A 210 6.70 6.26 -3.39
N SER A 211 6.07 5.10 -3.56
CA SER A 211 4.84 4.73 -2.86
C SER A 211 4.96 3.35 -2.22
N MET A 212 4.00 2.99 -1.38
CA MET A 212 3.95 1.66 -0.75
C MET A 212 2.59 1.02 -0.97
N MET A 213 2.58 -0.28 -1.24
CA MET A 213 1.36 -1.06 -1.45
C MET A 213 1.56 -2.43 -0.82
N PRO A 214 0.95 -2.73 0.35
CA PRO A 214 1.22 -3.95 1.09
C PRO A 214 0.49 -5.18 0.56
N CYS A 215 1.22 -6.28 0.48
CA CYS A 215 0.72 -7.65 0.33
C CYS A 215 -0.42 -7.80 -0.67
N GLY A 216 -1.58 -8.31 -0.23
CA GLY A 216 -2.72 -8.67 -1.09
C GLY A 216 -3.28 -7.54 -1.93
N GLU A 217 -2.93 -6.30 -1.63
CA GLU A 217 -3.30 -5.18 -2.47
C GLU A 217 -2.66 -5.24 -3.88
N ILE A 218 -1.56 -5.98 -4.04
CA ILE A 218 -0.96 -6.29 -5.36
C ILE A 218 -1.95 -6.96 -6.32
N MET A 219 -2.96 -7.66 -5.81
CA MET A 219 -3.96 -8.33 -6.62
C MET A 219 -4.92 -7.36 -7.30
N TYR A 220 -5.01 -6.11 -6.84
CA TYR A 220 -5.95 -5.10 -7.33
C TYR A 220 -5.23 -4.12 -8.27
N PRO A 221 -5.49 -4.15 -9.60
CA PRO A 221 -4.87 -3.23 -10.55
C PRO A 221 -5.04 -1.75 -10.19
N GLU A 222 -6.20 -1.41 -9.63
CA GLU A 222 -6.59 -0.04 -9.27
C GLU A 222 -5.62 0.56 -8.26
N ALA A 223 -5.21 -0.20 -7.23
CA ALA A 223 -4.31 0.30 -6.19
C ALA A 223 -2.97 0.76 -6.77
N ALA A 224 -2.30 -0.11 -7.54
CA ALA A 224 -1.04 0.24 -8.21
C ALA A 224 -1.23 1.39 -9.21
N ARG A 225 -2.36 1.43 -9.90
CA ARG A 225 -2.69 2.47 -10.87
C ARG A 225 -2.87 3.84 -10.19
N MET A 226 -3.50 3.90 -9.03
CA MET A 226 -3.71 5.16 -8.30
C MET A 226 -2.38 5.78 -7.87
N PHE A 227 -1.47 4.99 -7.29
CA PHE A 227 -0.12 5.48 -6.98
C PHE A 227 0.62 5.98 -8.24
N THR A 228 0.48 5.25 -9.35
CA THR A 228 1.11 5.63 -10.63
C THR A 228 0.56 6.94 -11.18
N PHE A 229 -0.75 7.17 -11.11
CA PHE A 229 -1.38 8.44 -11.49
C PHE A 229 -1.00 9.60 -10.57
N ARG A 230 -0.68 9.32 -9.30
CA ARG A 230 -0.05 10.26 -8.37
C ARG A 230 1.45 10.48 -8.64
N GLY A 231 1.97 9.84 -9.68
CA GLY A 231 3.33 10.00 -10.18
C GLY A 231 4.35 9.06 -9.56
N ALA A 232 3.94 7.95 -8.94
CA ALA A 232 4.87 6.94 -8.46
C ALA A 232 5.74 6.39 -9.61
N GLU A 233 7.01 6.22 -9.31
CA GLU A 233 8.04 5.65 -10.19
C GLU A 233 8.52 4.30 -9.66
N VAL A 234 8.42 4.13 -8.34
CA VAL A 234 8.82 2.93 -7.62
C VAL A 234 7.73 2.63 -6.59
N ILE A 235 7.20 1.41 -6.64
CA ILE A 235 6.26 0.89 -5.64
C ILE A 235 7.01 -0.09 -4.74
N LEU A 236 7.00 0.18 -3.45
CA LEU A 236 7.51 -0.72 -2.42
C LEU A 236 6.37 -1.65 -1.98
N HIS A 237 6.61 -2.95 -2.05
CA HIS A 237 5.63 -3.98 -1.78
C HIS A 237 6.11 -4.88 -0.62
N PRO A 238 5.92 -4.43 0.64
CA PRO A 238 6.09 -5.31 1.79
C PRO A 238 5.00 -6.38 1.74
N THR A 239 5.37 -7.65 1.80
CA THR A 239 4.42 -8.77 1.65
C THR A 239 4.74 -9.92 2.57
N SER A 240 3.74 -10.76 2.81
CA SER A 240 3.83 -12.05 3.50
C SER A 240 3.03 -13.09 2.70
N ASP A 241 3.20 -13.07 1.38
CA ASP A 241 2.46 -13.95 0.46
C ASP A 241 2.94 -15.39 0.52
N SER A 242 1.99 -16.29 0.29
CA SER A 242 2.27 -17.71 0.37
C SER A 242 3.05 -18.22 -0.84
N GLY A 243 4.00 -19.11 -0.56
CA GLY A 243 4.74 -19.86 -1.57
C GLY A 243 4.07 -21.18 -1.97
N ALA A 244 2.88 -21.48 -1.45
CA ALA A 244 2.10 -22.69 -1.72
C ALA A 244 1.23 -22.52 -2.99
N ASP A 245 0.03 -23.11 -3.02
CA ASP A 245 -0.84 -23.24 -4.21
C ASP A 245 -1.20 -21.93 -4.94
N ASP A 246 -1.04 -20.78 -4.29
CA ASP A 246 -1.39 -19.48 -4.85
C ASP A 246 -0.16 -18.72 -5.42
N GLN A 247 1.05 -19.28 -5.30
CA GLN A 247 2.30 -18.61 -5.69
C GLN A 247 2.27 -18.04 -7.13
N TRP A 248 1.61 -18.73 -8.06
CA TRP A 248 1.52 -18.27 -9.45
C TRP A 248 0.73 -16.97 -9.58
N SER A 249 -0.36 -16.79 -8.82
CA SER A 249 -1.20 -15.59 -8.91
C SER A 249 -0.45 -14.37 -8.39
N TRP A 250 0.17 -14.49 -7.21
CA TRP A 250 0.97 -13.45 -6.57
C TRP A 250 2.13 -12.98 -7.45
N GLN A 251 2.86 -13.92 -8.03
CA GLN A 251 4.03 -13.61 -8.83
C GLN A 251 3.65 -13.06 -10.21
N SER A 252 2.52 -13.50 -10.77
CA SER A 252 1.94 -12.91 -11.96
C SER A 252 1.48 -11.47 -11.71
N ALA A 253 0.76 -11.23 -10.60
CA ALA A 253 0.31 -9.90 -10.22
C ALA A 253 1.49 -8.94 -10.06
N LYS A 254 2.53 -9.30 -9.30
CA LYS A 254 3.75 -8.48 -9.15
C LYS A 254 4.35 -8.04 -10.50
N LYS A 255 4.55 -9.01 -11.40
CA LYS A 255 5.10 -8.73 -12.73
C LYS A 255 4.21 -7.81 -13.56
N VAL A 256 2.90 -8.09 -13.58
CA VAL A 256 1.92 -7.31 -14.34
C VAL A 256 1.82 -5.89 -13.79
N ARG A 257 1.74 -5.71 -12.48
CA ARG A 257 1.63 -4.40 -11.83
C ARG A 257 2.83 -3.52 -12.13
N ALA A 258 4.05 -4.09 -12.15
CA ALA A 258 5.25 -3.36 -12.59
C ALA A 258 5.16 -2.94 -14.07
N SER A 259 4.80 -3.88 -14.95
CA SER A 259 4.79 -3.69 -16.40
C SER A 259 3.71 -2.71 -16.87
N GLU A 260 2.46 -2.89 -16.43
CA GLU A 260 1.30 -2.13 -16.90
C GLU A 260 1.29 -0.67 -16.39
N ASN A 261 1.96 -0.44 -15.25
CA ASN A 261 2.13 0.88 -14.65
C ASN A 261 3.45 1.53 -15.03
N MET A 262 4.35 0.81 -15.72
CA MET A 262 5.71 1.26 -16.00
C MET A 262 6.38 1.79 -14.74
N VAL A 263 6.46 0.97 -13.69
CA VAL A 263 7.09 1.30 -12.40
C VAL A 263 8.10 0.23 -12.05
N TYR A 264 9.13 0.60 -11.30
CA TYR A 264 9.87 -0.40 -10.54
C TYR A 264 8.98 -0.95 -9.43
N LEU A 265 9.05 -2.26 -9.18
CA LEU A 265 8.38 -2.89 -8.05
C LEU A 265 9.42 -3.61 -7.19
N ILE A 266 9.55 -3.19 -5.94
CA ILE A 266 10.46 -3.80 -4.96
C ILE A 266 9.59 -4.59 -3.99
N SER A 267 9.61 -5.93 -4.08
CA SER A 267 8.77 -6.80 -3.26
C SER A 267 9.62 -7.57 -2.25
N ALA A 268 9.46 -7.25 -0.96
CA ALA A 268 10.13 -7.94 0.13
C ALA A 268 9.13 -8.88 0.82
N ASN A 269 9.38 -10.18 0.70
CA ASN A 269 8.55 -11.21 1.31
C ASN A 269 9.18 -11.74 2.59
N SER A 270 8.35 -12.27 3.49
CA SER A 270 8.79 -12.91 4.72
C SER A 270 9.57 -14.19 4.44
N ALA A 271 10.60 -14.45 5.26
CA ALA A 271 11.45 -15.64 5.20
C ALA A 271 10.79 -16.92 5.74
N GLY A 272 9.53 -16.82 6.18
CA GLY A 272 8.82 -17.83 6.93
C GLY A 272 8.36 -17.27 8.27
N MET A 273 7.37 -17.92 8.86
CA MET A 273 6.71 -17.48 10.09
C MET A 273 6.76 -18.61 11.13
N PRO A 274 7.87 -18.73 11.89
CA PRO A 274 8.05 -19.81 12.85
C PRO A 274 6.92 -19.86 13.88
N GLY A 275 6.40 -21.06 14.14
CA GLY A 275 5.30 -21.26 15.11
C GLY A 275 3.93 -20.72 14.68
N ALA A 276 3.75 -20.35 13.41
CA ALA A 276 2.47 -19.97 12.82
C ALA A 276 1.43 -21.09 12.84
N TYR A 277 0.16 -20.68 12.83
CA TYR A 277 -1.00 -21.58 12.75
C TYR A 277 -1.18 -22.18 11.35
N ARG A 278 -0.75 -21.43 10.32
CA ARG A 278 -0.49 -21.95 8.97
C ARG A 278 0.90 -22.58 9.01
N GLY A 279 1.09 -23.76 8.45
CA GLY A 279 2.37 -24.46 8.56
C GLY A 279 3.55 -23.57 8.14
N GLU A 280 4.73 -23.76 8.74
CA GLU A 280 5.91 -22.94 8.45
C GLU A 280 6.28 -22.91 6.95
N ALA A 281 5.84 -23.91 6.19
CA ALA A 281 6.04 -24.07 4.75
C ALA A 281 5.12 -23.23 3.84
N ASP A 282 4.15 -22.49 4.40
CA ASP A 282 3.23 -21.70 3.56
C ASP A 282 3.85 -20.39 3.07
N ILE A 283 4.87 -19.84 3.74
CA ILE A 283 5.54 -18.57 3.37
C ILE A 283 7.01 -18.85 3.07
N ASN A 284 7.41 -18.73 1.79
CA ASN A 284 8.69 -19.27 1.33
C ASN A 284 9.66 -18.22 0.76
N GLY A 285 9.64 -16.98 1.24
CA GLY A 285 10.58 -15.96 0.74
C GLY A 285 10.32 -15.57 -0.70
N LEU A 286 11.31 -15.70 -1.58
CA LEU A 286 11.22 -15.25 -2.98
C LEU A 286 10.92 -13.75 -3.12
N SER A 287 11.53 -12.95 -2.26
CA SER A 287 11.59 -11.50 -2.48
C SER A 287 12.10 -11.20 -3.89
N ARG A 288 11.52 -10.23 -4.60
CA ARG A 288 11.86 -9.93 -6.00
C ARG A 288 11.87 -8.44 -6.27
N ILE A 289 12.75 -8.02 -7.17
CA ILE A 289 12.77 -6.66 -7.71
C ILE A 289 12.48 -6.74 -9.21
N PHE A 290 11.52 -5.96 -9.67
CA PHE A 290 11.11 -5.90 -11.06
C PHE A 290 11.41 -4.52 -11.66
N ASP A 291 11.85 -4.49 -12.92
CA ASP A 291 11.85 -3.26 -13.71
C ASP A 291 10.43 -2.91 -14.23
N TRP A 292 10.32 -1.76 -14.88
CA TRP A 292 9.08 -1.22 -15.46
C TRP A 292 8.51 -2.03 -16.64
N ASP A 293 9.23 -3.05 -17.15
CA ASP A 293 8.72 -4.00 -18.14
C ASP A 293 8.28 -5.32 -17.48
N GLY A 294 8.47 -5.46 -16.16
CA GLY A 294 8.19 -6.67 -15.41
C GLY A 294 9.32 -7.71 -15.51
N ARG A 295 10.54 -7.31 -15.92
CA ARG A 295 11.71 -8.19 -15.86
C ARG A 295 12.20 -8.27 -14.42
N ILE A 296 12.57 -9.46 -14.00
CA ILE A 296 13.16 -9.68 -12.67
C ILE A 296 14.61 -9.22 -12.70
N LEU A 297 14.94 -8.20 -11.92
CA LEU A 297 16.29 -7.70 -11.73
C LEU A 297 17.04 -8.47 -10.64
N SER A 298 16.32 -8.93 -9.62
CA SER A 298 16.89 -9.71 -8.52
C SER A 298 15.81 -10.57 -7.88
N GLN A 299 16.23 -11.72 -7.35
CA GLN A 299 15.37 -12.66 -6.64
C GLN A 299 16.10 -13.22 -5.42
N GLY A 300 15.41 -13.24 -4.29
CA GLY A 300 15.84 -13.86 -3.05
C GLY A 300 15.66 -15.37 -3.06
N PRO A 301 16.34 -16.08 -2.15
CA PRO A 301 16.19 -17.53 -2.01
C PRO A 301 14.81 -17.91 -1.46
N SER A 302 14.53 -19.21 -1.50
CA SER A 302 13.33 -19.83 -0.95
C SER A 302 13.69 -21.13 -0.23
N PRO A 303 13.28 -21.37 1.02
CA PRO A 303 12.92 -20.42 2.10
C PRO A 303 14.17 -19.89 2.87
N GLY A 304 13.97 -19.03 3.90
CA GLY A 304 15.02 -18.60 4.85
C GLY A 304 15.45 -17.13 4.75
N GLU A 305 16.10 -16.63 5.81
CA GLU A 305 16.53 -15.22 5.88
C GLU A 305 17.56 -14.87 4.81
N SER A 306 17.41 -13.69 4.21
CA SER A 306 18.33 -13.22 3.17
C SER A 306 18.27 -11.73 2.96
N THR A 307 19.42 -11.16 2.60
CA THR A 307 19.55 -9.78 2.11
C THR A 307 20.18 -9.75 0.71
N ARG A 308 20.16 -10.90 0.01
CA ARG A 308 20.77 -11.05 -1.33
C ARG A 308 19.91 -10.49 -2.45
N CYS A 309 18.59 -10.38 -2.26
CA CYS A 309 17.72 -9.75 -3.24
C CYS A 309 17.95 -8.24 -3.23
N ALA A 310 18.80 -7.80 -4.15
CA ALA A 310 19.19 -6.40 -4.29
C ALA A 310 19.47 -6.07 -5.74
N ALA A 311 19.16 -4.83 -6.15
CA ALA A 311 19.40 -4.33 -7.50
C ALA A 311 19.64 -2.81 -7.48
N MET A 312 20.29 -2.31 -8.52
CA MET A 312 20.36 -0.87 -8.79
C MET A 312 19.07 -0.42 -9.48
N ILE A 313 18.54 0.71 -9.05
CA ILE A 313 17.33 1.35 -9.58
C ILE A 313 17.75 2.65 -10.27
N ASP A 314 17.39 2.80 -11.54
CA ASP A 314 17.65 3.99 -12.35
C ASP A 314 16.31 4.62 -12.78
N VAL A 315 15.78 5.49 -11.93
CA VAL A 315 14.52 6.19 -12.21
C VAL A 315 14.65 7.18 -13.38
N GLU A 316 15.85 7.64 -13.72
CA GLU A 316 16.06 8.52 -14.87
C GLU A 316 15.91 7.75 -16.20
N ALA A 317 16.31 6.48 -16.25
CA ALA A 317 16.01 5.61 -17.37
C ALA A 317 14.50 5.42 -17.55
N LEU A 318 13.75 5.25 -16.46
CA LEU A 318 12.30 5.21 -16.50
C LEU A 318 11.68 6.52 -17.00
N ARG A 319 12.14 7.67 -16.48
CA ARG A 319 11.66 9.00 -16.88
C ARG A 319 11.85 9.25 -18.37
N ARG A 320 13.02 8.89 -18.92
CA ARG A 320 13.28 8.98 -20.38
C ARG A 320 12.25 8.19 -21.18
N LEU A 321 11.93 6.96 -20.77
CA LEU A 321 10.91 6.15 -21.45
C LEU A 321 9.49 6.73 -21.31
N ARG A 322 9.13 7.25 -20.12
CA ARG A 322 7.84 7.93 -19.89
C ARG A 322 7.73 9.26 -20.66
N GLY A 323 8.84 9.86 -21.08
CA GLY A 323 8.88 11.06 -21.91
C GLY A 323 8.82 10.79 -23.42
N MET A 324 8.98 9.54 -23.86
CA MET A 324 8.96 9.20 -25.29
C MET A 324 7.53 9.02 -25.81
N PRO A 325 7.20 9.57 -26.99
CA PRO A 325 5.95 9.23 -27.68
C PRO A 325 6.01 7.82 -28.27
N GLY A 326 4.85 7.20 -28.47
CA GLY A 326 4.71 5.92 -29.16
C GLY A 326 4.39 4.72 -28.25
N GLY A 327 4.48 3.51 -28.82
CA GLY A 327 3.95 2.29 -28.22
C GLY A 327 4.63 1.83 -26.92
N GLY A 328 5.88 2.23 -26.69
CA GLY A 328 6.63 1.88 -25.47
C GLY A 328 6.13 2.60 -24.22
N ASN A 329 5.52 3.77 -24.37
CA ASN A 329 4.89 4.51 -23.28
C ASN A 329 3.43 4.08 -23.11
N ARG A 330 3.23 3.02 -22.32
CA ARG A 330 1.90 2.46 -22.05
C ARG A 330 1.00 3.45 -21.29
N LEU A 331 1.57 4.34 -20.48
CA LEU A 331 0.82 5.35 -19.73
C LEU A 331 0.19 6.41 -20.64
N LEU A 332 0.90 6.85 -21.69
CA LEU A 332 0.39 7.80 -22.69
C LEU A 332 -0.90 7.31 -23.40
N ARG A 333 -1.11 5.99 -23.42
CA ARG A 333 -2.21 5.34 -24.14
C ARG A 333 -3.43 5.07 -23.26
N GLN A 334 -3.42 5.46 -21.99
CA GLN A 334 -4.57 5.32 -21.11
C GLN A 334 -5.75 6.18 -21.61
N ARG A 335 -6.98 5.68 -21.45
CA ARG A 335 -8.24 6.34 -21.84
C ARG A 335 -9.19 6.28 -20.65
N ILE A 336 -8.87 7.00 -19.60
CA ILE A 336 -9.44 6.79 -18.25
C ILE A 336 -10.95 7.07 -18.24
N GLU A 337 -11.38 8.05 -19.03
CA GLU A 337 -12.74 8.58 -19.07
C GLU A 337 -13.77 7.54 -19.50
N ILE A 338 -13.39 6.59 -20.36
CA ILE A 338 -14.32 5.54 -20.83
C ILE A 338 -14.61 4.50 -19.76
N TYR A 339 -13.69 4.30 -18.80
CA TYR A 339 -13.84 3.33 -17.72
C TYR A 339 -14.57 3.92 -16.51
N ARG A 340 -14.43 5.23 -16.27
CA ARG A 340 -14.92 5.88 -15.05
C ARG A 340 -16.41 5.63 -14.76
N PRO A 341 -17.35 5.79 -15.71
CA PRO A 341 -18.77 5.57 -15.42
C PRO A 341 -19.07 4.14 -14.96
N LEU A 342 -18.30 3.14 -15.42
CA LEU A 342 -18.47 1.77 -14.99
C LEU A 342 -18.00 1.59 -13.54
N TYR A 343 -16.85 2.15 -13.16
CA TYR A 343 -16.40 2.13 -11.77
C TYR A 343 -17.37 2.86 -10.84
N ASP A 344 -17.90 4.02 -11.26
CA ASP A 344 -18.87 4.80 -10.46
C ASP A 344 -20.17 4.01 -10.18
N GLN A 345 -20.57 3.13 -11.11
CA GLN A 345 -21.78 2.30 -10.99
C GLN A 345 -21.53 0.95 -10.30
N THR A 346 -20.27 0.55 -10.11
CA THR A 346 -19.92 -0.79 -9.65
C THR A 346 -19.63 -0.77 -8.15
N VAL A 347 -20.56 -1.30 -7.35
CA VAL A 347 -20.39 -1.45 -5.90
C VAL A 347 -20.62 -2.91 -5.52
N PHE A 348 -19.55 -3.59 -5.11
CA PHE A 348 -19.63 -4.94 -4.55
C PHE A 348 -19.57 -4.88 -3.02
N TYR A 349 -18.42 -4.49 -2.48
CA TYR A 349 -18.24 -4.31 -1.05
C TYR A 349 -18.72 -2.91 -0.65
N PRO A 350 -19.72 -2.77 0.23
CA PRO A 350 -20.24 -1.46 0.60
C PRO A 350 -19.21 -0.69 1.45
N ALA A 351 -19.10 0.62 1.22
CA ALA A 351 -18.25 1.51 2.03
C ALA A 351 -18.86 1.78 3.41
N ASN A 352 -18.10 2.44 4.29
CA ASN A 352 -18.58 3.04 5.54
C ASN A 352 -19.19 2.06 6.56
N GLN A 353 -18.84 0.76 6.49
CA GLN A 353 -19.42 -0.27 7.35
C GLN A 353 -19.05 -0.15 8.85
N PHE A 354 -18.01 0.60 9.18
CA PHE A 354 -17.53 0.91 10.53
C PHE A 354 -17.39 2.44 10.75
N ALA A 355 -18.25 3.23 10.08
CA ALA A 355 -18.23 4.69 10.17
C ALA A 355 -18.52 5.20 11.58
N ASP A 356 -19.54 4.65 12.24
CA ASP A 356 -20.05 5.18 13.52
C ASP A 356 -19.47 4.47 14.75
N ALA A 357 -19.07 3.21 14.60
CA ALA A 357 -18.45 2.42 15.67
C ALA A 357 -17.24 1.64 15.14
N PRO A 358 -16.22 1.38 15.98
CA PRO A 358 -15.15 0.47 15.63
C PRO A 358 -15.66 -0.94 15.31
N MET A 359 -14.82 -1.73 14.64
CA MET A 359 -15.14 -3.14 14.38
C MET A 359 -15.29 -3.89 15.70
N ASP A 360 -16.46 -4.50 15.89
CA ASP A 360 -16.83 -5.29 17.07
C ASP A 360 -16.36 -6.75 16.98
N SER A 361 -16.45 -7.36 15.78
CA SER A 361 -16.16 -8.77 15.57
C SER A 361 -15.81 -9.11 14.13
N LYS A 362 -15.06 -10.19 13.93
CA LYS A 362 -14.82 -10.77 12.59
C LYS A 362 -16.10 -11.31 11.95
N LYS A 363 -17.13 -11.63 12.74
CA LYS A 363 -18.44 -12.05 12.24
C LYS A 363 -19.09 -10.96 11.39
N ARG A 364 -18.99 -9.70 11.81
CA ARG A 364 -19.52 -8.56 11.05
C ARG A 364 -18.87 -8.44 9.67
N ILE A 365 -17.56 -8.64 9.55
CA ILE A 365 -16.87 -8.69 8.25
C ILE A 365 -17.42 -9.79 7.35
N MET A 366 -17.66 -10.99 7.89
CA MET A 366 -18.23 -12.09 7.10
C MET A 366 -19.65 -11.79 6.60
N GLU A 367 -20.46 -11.07 7.38
CA GLU A 367 -21.78 -10.61 6.96
C GLU A 367 -21.69 -9.63 5.78
N ILE A 368 -20.77 -8.67 5.85
CA ILE A 368 -20.52 -7.71 4.76
C ILE A 368 -20.01 -8.44 3.50
N GLN A 369 -19.15 -9.45 3.65
CA GLN A 369 -18.69 -10.26 2.51
C GLN A 369 -19.84 -11.04 1.85
N LYS A 370 -20.80 -11.54 2.63
CA LYS A 370 -22.01 -12.17 2.08
C LYS A 370 -22.88 -11.16 1.32
N GLU A 371 -22.99 -9.94 1.83
CA GLU A 371 -23.64 -8.84 1.09
C GLU A 371 -22.92 -8.54 -0.22
N ALA A 372 -21.59 -8.47 -0.20
CA ALA A 372 -20.79 -8.26 -1.40
C ALA A 372 -20.99 -9.37 -2.44
N ILE A 373 -21.08 -10.64 -2.00
CA ILE A 373 -21.43 -11.77 -2.85
C ILE A 373 -22.82 -11.59 -3.46
N ASN A 374 -23.82 -11.21 -2.67
CA ASN A 374 -25.17 -10.95 -3.19
C ASN A 374 -25.18 -9.80 -4.23
N ASN A 375 -24.35 -8.77 -4.04
CA ASN A 375 -24.20 -7.68 -5.02
C ASN A 375 -23.52 -8.16 -6.31
N MET A 376 -22.52 -9.04 -6.20
CA MET A 376 -21.90 -9.70 -7.36
C MET A 376 -22.87 -10.63 -8.10
N GLU A 377 -23.79 -11.29 -7.40
CA GLU A 377 -24.85 -12.10 -8.01
C GLU A 377 -25.84 -11.23 -8.79
N LYS A 378 -26.32 -10.12 -8.19
CA LYS A 378 -27.22 -9.18 -8.85
C LYS A 378 -26.62 -8.55 -10.11
N SER A 379 -25.31 -8.38 -10.14
CA SER A 379 -24.56 -7.88 -11.30
C SER A 379 -24.17 -8.97 -12.31
N GLY A 380 -24.49 -10.24 -12.03
CA GLY A 380 -24.22 -11.37 -12.92
C GLY A 380 -22.77 -11.87 -12.92
N ILE A 381 -21.91 -11.37 -12.01
CA ILE A 381 -20.50 -11.79 -11.90
C ILE A 381 -20.41 -13.15 -11.23
N VAL A 382 -21.25 -13.40 -10.23
CA VAL A 382 -21.36 -14.70 -9.54
C VAL A 382 -22.67 -15.35 -9.95
N THR A 383 -22.58 -16.59 -10.43
CA THR A 383 -23.76 -17.43 -10.66
C THR A 383 -23.83 -18.46 -9.54
N ARG A 384 -24.90 -18.46 -8.74
CA ARG A 384 -25.14 -19.57 -7.82
C ARG A 384 -25.53 -20.80 -8.63
N LYS A 385 -24.97 -21.95 -8.25
CA LYS A 385 -25.49 -23.22 -8.72
C LYS A 385 -26.91 -23.34 -8.16
N ASP A 386 -27.88 -23.62 -9.02
CA ASP A 386 -29.20 -24.02 -8.56
C ASP A 386 -29.03 -25.33 -7.79
N ASP A 387 -29.38 -25.37 -6.51
CA ASP A 387 -29.33 -26.58 -5.67
C ASP A 387 -30.42 -27.61 -6.05
N SER A 388 -30.95 -27.53 -7.28
CA SER A 388 -32.06 -28.31 -7.80
C SER A 388 -31.67 -29.38 -8.85
N ILE A 389 -30.37 -29.71 -8.96
CA ILE A 389 -29.87 -30.79 -9.84
C ILE A 389 -29.14 -31.87 -9.05
#